data_AF-A0A7I8DBA9-F1
#
_entry.id   AF-A0A7I8DBA9-F1
#
_cell.length_a   1.000
_cell.length_b   1.000
_cell.length_c   1.000
_cell.angle_alpha   90.00
_cell.angle_beta   90.00
_cell.angle_gamma   90.00
#
_symmetry.space_group_name_H-M   'P 1'
#
loop_
_entity.id
_entity.type
_entity.pdbx_description
1 polymer ?
#
loop_
_entity_poly.entity_id
_entity_poly.type
_entity_poly.pdbx_seq_one_letter_code
_entity_poly.pdbx_strand_id
1 'polypeptide(L)'
;MNFRVSDYMEDSFAFMRCFPNPYHHSFALGKSTRDNLNHINFMVTDINDIGIARNRMIDHNIPIVFGPGRHAPSDSIFLYFLDPDGLTNEYSFGMEEFPEQDARKPRMLEKSLDILDTWGGRTDPRFGTTGKIETVS
;
A
#
# COMPACT_ATOMS: atom_id res chain seq x y z
N MET A 1 -5.71 -9.74 -18.03
CA MET A 1 -6.30 -9.60 -16.68
C MET A 1 -7.21 -8.38 -16.50
N ASN A 2 -7.61 -7.62 -17.55
CA ASN A 2 -8.63 -6.54 -17.50
C ASN A 2 -8.59 -5.55 -16.31
N PHE A 3 -7.42 -5.32 -15.73
CA PHE A 3 -7.23 -4.28 -14.72
C PHE A 3 -7.42 -2.89 -15.34
N ARG A 4 -7.97 -1.97 -14.54
CA ARG A 4 -8.04 -0.53 -14.89
C ARG A 4 -7.10 0.23 -13.99
N VAL A 5 -6.34 1.17 -14.56
CA VAL A 5 -5.49 2.06 -13.78
C VAL A 5 -6.37 3.07 -13.04
N SER A 6 -6.04 3.33 -11.78
CA SER A 6 -6.71 4.32 -10.94
C SER A 6 -5.88 5.58 -10.80
N ASP A 7 -4.56 5.45 -10.62
CA ASP A 7 -3.59 6.54 -10.65
C ASP A 7 -2.19 6.02 -11.01
N TYR A 8 -1.33 6.94 -11.42
CA TYR A 8 0.11 6.74 -11.54
C TYR A 8 0.84 7.62 -10.52
N MET A 9 1.99 7.16 -10.04
CA MET A 9 2.98 7.99 -9.36
C MET A 9 4.23 8.05 -10.23
N GLU A 10 4.68 9.27 -10.51
CA GLU A 10 5.76 9.58 -11.44
C GLU A 10 6.99 8.68 -11.22
N ASP A 11 7.39 7.98 -12.28
CA ASP A 11 8.54 7.07 -12.29
C ASP A 11 8.57 6.03 -11.14
N SER A 12 7.41 5.70 -10.58
CA SER A 12 7.34 4.86 -9.38
C SER A 12 6.29 3.76 -9.46
N PHE A 13 5.00 4.08 -9.40
CA PHE A 13 3.93 3.06 -9.28
C PHE A 13 2.79 3.30 -10.26
N ALA A 14 2.21 2.22 -10.76
CA ALA A 14 0.88 2.22 -11.36
C ALA A 14 -0.09 1.49 -10.41
N PHE A 15 -1.12 2.18 -9.93
CA PHE A 15 -2.15 1.64 -9.06
C PHE A 15 -3.32 1.13 -9.90
N MET A 16 -3.67 -0.15 -9.76
CA MET A 16 -4.60 -0.83 -10.64
C MET A 16 -5.68 -1.57 -9.85
N ARG A 17 -6.95 -1.38 -10.26
CA ARG A 17 -8.11 -2.09 -9.70
C ARG A 17 -8.59 -3.18 -10.64
N CYS A 18 -8.97 -4.33 -10.07
CA CYS A 18 -9.62 -5.39 -10.83
C CYS A 18 -11.13 -5.16 -10.82
N PHE A 19 -11.80 -5.27 -11.97
CA PHE A 19 -13.26 -5.26 -11.99
C PHE A 19 -13.80 -6.60 -11.46
N PRO A 20 -14.86 -6.63 -10.63
CA PRO A 20 -15.75 -5.55 -10.21
C PRO A 20 -15.39 -4.87 -8.87
N ASN A 21 -14.15 -5.00 -8.38
CA ASN A 21 -13.74 -4.39 -7.12
C ASN A 21 -13.74 -2.84 -7.27
N PRO A 22 -14.52 -2.11 -6.45
CA PRO A 22 -14.59 -0.65 -6.54
C PRO A 22 -13.35 0.05 -5.97
N TYR A 23 -12.57 -0.61 -5.10
CA TYR A 23 -11.46 0.05 -4.41
C TYR A 23 -10.38 0.55 -5.37
N HIS A 24 -9.74 1.66 -4.98
CA HIS A 24 -8.72 2.36 -5.76
C HIS A 24 -7.67 1.42 -6.35
N HIS A 25 -7.25 0.39 -5.64
CA HIS A 25 -6.42 -0.65 -6.23
C HIS A 25 -6.56 -1.99 -5.53
N SER A 26 -6.36 -3.05 -6.30
CA SER A 26 -6.16 -4.42 -5.79
C SER A 26 -4.75 -4.91 -6.10
N PHE A 27 -4.04 -4.20 -6.98
CA PHE A 27 -2.67 -4.51 -7.38
C PHE A 27 -1.94 -3.22 -7.73
N ALA A 28 -0.69 -3.10 -7.28
CA ALA A 28 0.19 -2.00 -7.65
C ALA A 28 1.46 -2.55 -8.29
N LEU A 29 1.87 -1.95 -9.41
CA LEU A 29 3.13 -2.30 -10.07
C LEU A 29 4.15 -1.20 -9.83
N GLY A 30 5.22 -1.53 -9.10
CA GLY A 30 6.33 -0.62 -8.82
C GLY A 30 7.50 -0.82 -9.77
N LYS A 31 8.10 0.27 -10.24
CA LYS A 31 9.36 0.25 -10.99
C LYS A 31 10.50 -0.14 -10.04
N SER A 32 11.23 -1.19 -10.40
CA SER A 32 12.32 -1.75 -9.59
C SER A 32 13.40 -2.35 -10.50
N THR A 33 14.62 -2.45 -10.00
CA THR A 33 15.73 -3.18 -10.67
C THR A 33 15.70 -4.69 -10.38
N ARG A 34 14.77 -5.14 -9.54
CA ARG A 34 14.61 -6.54 -9.10
C ARG A 34 13.14 -6.92 -9.10
N ASP A 35 12.86 -8.16 -9.48
CA ASP A 35 11.53 -8.77 -9.31
C ASP A 35 11.31 -9.12 -7.84
N ASN A 36 10.42 -8.36 -7.21
CA ASN A 36 10.21 -8.40 -5.77
C ASN A 36 8.74 -8.11 -5.42
N LEU A 37 8.21 -8.86 -4.47
CA LEU A 37 6.96 -8.52 -3.80
C LEU A 37 7.21 -7.36 -2.83
N ASN A 38 6.58 -6.19 -3.06
CA ASN A 38 6.79 -5.03 -2.19
C ASN A 38 6.11 -5.21 -0.83
N HIS A 39 4.81 -5.48 -0.82
CA HIS A 39 4.03 -5.82 0.38
C HIS A 39 2.72 -6.52 0.02
N ILE A 40 2.06 -7.09 1.02
CA ILE A 40 0.67 -7.58 0.95
C ILE A 40 -0.18 -6.73 1.89
N ASN A 41 -1.34 -6.29 1.40
CA ASN A 41 -2.28 -5.49 2.18
C ASN A 41 -3.49 -6.29 2.65
N PHE A 42 -3.86 -6.09 3.91
CA PHE A 42 -5.07 -6.59 4.55
C PHE A 42 -5.92 -5.41 5.01
N MET A 43 -7.02 -5.15 4.32
CA MET A 43 -7.93 -4.07 4.70
C MET A 43 -8.76 -4.46 5.93
N VAL A 44 -8.72 -3.65 6.98
CA VAL A 44 -9.48 -3.82 8.22
C VAL A 44 -10.86 -3.17 8.11
N THR A 45 -11.75 -3.46 9.06
CA THR A 45 -13.15 -3.02 9.00
C THR A 45 -13.37 -1.66 9.64
N ASP A 46 -12.56 -1.30 10.64
CA ASP A 46 -12.67 -0.02 11.35
C ASP A 46 -11.29 0.62 11.55
N ILE A 47 -11.23 1.95 11.60
CA ILE A 47 -9.97 2.67 11.86
C ILE A 47 -9.37 2.32 13.23
N ASN A 48 -10.21 1.98 14.23
CA ASN A 48 -9.74 1.56 15.54
C ASN A 48 -8.93 0.25 15.49
N ASP A 49 -9.18 -0.62 14.49
CA ASP A 49 -8.40 -1.85 14.30
C ASP A 49 -6.93 -1.53 14.02
N ILE A 50 -6.62 -0.43 13.31
CA ILE A 50 -5.25 0.04 13.09
C ILE A 50 -4.58 0.42 14.42
N GLY A 51 -5.29 1.16 15.28
CA GLY A 51 -4.77 1.56 16.59
C GLY A 51 -4.54 0.37 17.52
N ILE A 52 -5.47 -0.59 17.54
CA ILE A 52 -5.37 -1.84 18.31
C ILE A 52 -4.19 -2.68 17.80
N ALA A 53 -4.09 -2.89 16.48
CA ALA A 53 -3.00 -3.64 15.86
C ALA A 53 -1.64 -3.01 16.17
N ARG A 54 -1.53 -1.68 16.07
CA ARG A 54 -0.31 -0.93 16.40
C ARG A 54 0.15 -1.19 17.84
N ASN A 55 -0.75 -1.13 18.82
CA ASN A 55 -0.39 -1.39 20.20
C ASN A 55 0.01 -2.85 20.43
N ARG A 56 -0.74 -3.80 19.84
CA ARG A 56 -0.38 -5.22 19.91
C ARG A 56 0.99 -5.51 19.30
N MET A 57 1.32 -4.89 18.17
CA MET A 57 2.64 -5.04 17.55
C MET A 57 3.76 -4.58 18.47
N ILE A 58 3.57 -3.44 19.15
CA ILE A 58 4.54 -2.92 20.11
C ILE A 58 4.71 -3.86 21.30
N ASP A 59 3.61 -4.34 21.88
CA ASP A 59 3.64 -5.26 23.03
C ASP A 59 4.38 -6.57 22.70
N HIS A 60 4.36 -6.98 21.42
CA HIS A 60 4.99 -8.20 20.92
C HIS A 60 6.31 -7.96 20.18
N ASN A 61 6.86 -6.73 20.21
CA ASN A 61 8.10 -6.35 19.52
C ASN A 61 8.10 -6.65 18.00
N ILE A 62 6.93 -6.53 17.36
CA ILE A 62 6.80 -6.65 15.92
C ILE A 62 7.25 -5.33 15.27
N PRO A 63 8.19 -5.34 14.30
CA PRO A 63 8.69 -4.11 13.69
C PRO A 63 7.61 -3.42 12.85
N ILE A 64 7.16 -2.25 13.30
CA ILE A 64 6.42 -1.29 12.46
C ILE A 64 7.46 -0.51 11.65
N VAL A 65 7.33 -0.54 10.33
CA VAL A 65 8.31 0.05 9.40
C VAL A 65 7.80 1.30 8.69
N PHE A 66 6.50 1.58 8.73
CA PHE A 66 5.95 2.85 8.29
C PHE A 66 4.52 3.03 8.83
N GLY A 67 4.22 4.21 9.38
CA GLY A 67 2.89 4.57 9.85
C GLY A 67 2.63 4.36 11.35
N PRO A 68 1.37 4.54 11.81
CA PRO A 68 0.20 4.77 10.98
C PRO A 68 0.27 6.11 10.22
N GLY A 69 -0.24 6.13 9.00
CA GLY A 69 -0.23 7.29 8.10
C GLY A 69 -1.42 7.28 7.13
N ARG A 70 -1.49 8.27 6.22
CA ARG A 70 -2.56 8.36 5.22
C ARG A 70 -2.02 8.69 3.83
N HIS A 71 -2.26 7.78 2.88
CA HIS A 71 -1.85 7.92 1.49
C HIS A 71 -2.66 8.97 0.74
N ALA A 72 -2.01 9.92 0.06
CA ALA A 72 -2.73 10.86 -0.81
C ALA A 72 -3.35 10.21 -2.07
N PRO A 73 -2.75 9.19 -2.73
CA PRO A 73 -3.32 8.58 -3.93
C PRO A 73 -4.73 7.99 -3.69
N SER A 74 -4.86 7.15 -2.67
CA SER A 74 -6.05 6.35 -2.41
C SER A 74 -6.90 6.84 -1.24
N ASP A 75 -6.41 7.84 -0.52
CA ASP A 75 -6.97 8.33 0.75
C ASP A 75 -7.01 7.30 1.90
N SER A 76 -6.41 6.12 1.67
CA SER A 76 -6.38 5.04 2.64
C SER A 76 -5.46 5.35 3.80
N ILE A 77 -5.88 4.98 5.00
CA ILE A 77 -5.02 4.93 6.17
C ILE A 77 -4.22 3.62 6.11
N PHE A 78 -2.95 3.66 6.45
CA PHE A 78 -2.04 2.51 6.38
C PHE A 78 -1.28 2.31 7.69
N LEU A 79 -0.82 1.08 7.92
CA LEU A 79 0.17 0.69 8.93
C LEU A 79 0.98 -0.47 8.37
N TYR A 80 2.27 -0.24 8.13
CA TYR A 80 3.18 -1.24 7.59
C TYR A 80 4.06 -1.86 8.67
N PHE A 81 4.19 -3.19 8.61
CA PHE A 81 4.95 -3.98 9.57
C PHE A 81 5.65 -5.15 8.90
N LEU A 82 6.63 -5.73 9.58
CA LEU A 82 7.36 -6.90 9.10
C LEU A 82 6.82 -8.18 9.74
N ASP A 83 6.71 -9.23 8.93
CA ASP A 83 6.57 -10.59 9.46
C ASP A 83 7.94 -11.16 9.94
N PRO A 84 7.98 -12.38 10.49
CA PRO A 84 9.23 -12.99 10.97
C PRO A 84 10.31 -13.18 9.88
N ASP A 85 9.93 -13.28 8.62
CA ASP A 85 10.86 -13.42 7.48
C ASP A 85 11.28 -12.05 6.90
N GLY A 86 10.74 -10.96 7.45
CA GLY A 86 11.03 -9.60 7.01
C GLY A 86 10.23 -9.17 5.79
N LEU A 87 9.18 -9.90 5.39
CA LEU A 87 8.24 -9.44 4.36
C LEU A 87 7.41 -8.30 4.93
N THR A 88 7.22 -7.26 4.12
CA THR A 88 6.38 -6.13 4.50
C THR A 88 4.91 -6.49 4.31
N ASN A 89 4.12 -6.25 5.34
CA ASN A 89 2.67 -6.39 5.33
C ASN A 89 2.04 -5.04 5.68
N GLU A 90 0.81 -4.82 5.21
CA GLU A 90 0.04 -3.61 5.48
C GLU A 90 -1.28 -3.98 6.12
N TYR A 91 -1.65 -3.28 7.19
CA TYR A 91 -3.05 -3.07 7.52
C TYR A 91 -3.49 -1.73 6.98
N SER A 92 -4.60 -1.71 6.24
CA SER A 92 -5.17 -0.48 5.72
C SER A 92 -6.62 -0.31 6.14
N PHE A 93 -7.09 0.93 6.25
CA PHE A 93 -8.48 1.25 6.47
C PHE A 93 -8.94 2.34 5.53
N GLY A 94 -10.12 2.12 4.95
CA GLY A 94 -10.69 2.99 3.94
C GLY A 94 -9.86 2.99 2.66
N MET A 95 -10.51 3.36 1.56
CA MET A 95 -9.88 3.57 0.27
C MET A 95 -10.91 4.28 -0.61
N GLU A 96 -10.49 5.17 -1.50
CA GLU A 96 -11.38 5.68 -2.54
C GLU A 96 -12.03 4.52 -3.32
N GLU A 97 -13.33 4.62 -3.54
CA GLU A 97 -14.10 3.72 -4.37
C GLU A 97 -14.45 4.36 -5.71
N PHE A 98 -14.33 3.60 -6.78
CA PHE A 98 -14.70 3.99 -8.12
C PHE A 98 -16.12 3.49 -8.45
N PRO A 99 -17.00 4.34 -8.99
CA PRO A 99 -18.26 3.89 -9.53
C PRO A 99 -18.05 3.01 -10.77
N GLU A 100 -19.00 2.11 -11.02
CA GLU A 100 -18.98 1.23 -12.20
C GLU A 100 -19.03 2.02 -13.51
N GLN A 101 -19.81 3.11 -13.51
CA GLN A 101 -20.01 4.01 -14.63
C GLN A 101 -19.39 5.37 -14.32
N ASP A 102 -18.85 6.03 -15.35
CA ASP A 102 -18.31 7.39 -15.27
C ASP A 102 -17.21 7.60 -14.20
N ALA A 103 -16.44 6.54 -13.92
CA ALA A 103 -15.22 6.59 -13.13
C ALA A 103 -14.29 7.72 -13.61
N ARG A 104 -13.72 8.48 -12.66
CA ARG A 104 -12.71 9.51 -12.97
C ARG A 104 -11.53 8.90 -13.75
N LYS A 105 -10.89 9.73 -14.57
CA LYS A 105 -9.66 9.35 -15.27
C LYS A 105 -8.48 9.19 -14.28
N PRO A 106 -7.47 8.38 -14.61
CA PRO A 106 -6.25 8.29 -13.82
C PRO A 106 -5.52 9.64 -13.74
N ARG A 107 -4.99 9.96 -12.57
CA ARG A 107 -4.11 11.11 -12.33
C ARG A 107 -2.65 10.67 -12.47
N MET A 108 -1.78 11.64 -12.75
CA MET A 108 -0.33 11.50 -12.61
C MET A 108 0.08 12.25 -11.34
N LEU A 109 0.53 11.53 -10.32
CA LEU A 109 0.90 12.09 -9.03
C LEU A 109 2.41 12.31 -8.97
N GLU A 110 2.82 13.44 -8.39
CA GLU A 110 4.24 13.72 -8.13
C GLU A 110 4.79 12.73 -7.10
N LYS A 111 6.07 12.39 -7.25
CA LYS A 111 6.77 11.55 -6.27
C LYS A 111 7.31 12.40 -5.12
N SER A 112 6.48 12.65 -4.12
CA SER A 112 6.87 13.42 -2.92
C SER A 112 6.49 12.70 -1.62
N LEU A 113 7.17 13.08 -0.51
CA LEU A 113 6.86 12.51 0.81
C LEU A 113 5.43 12.83 1.25
N ASP A 114 4.92 14.02 0.91
CA ASP A 114 3.56 14.44 1.26
C ASP A 114 2.49 13.65 0.50
N ILE A 115 2.83 13.13 -0.69
CA ILE A 115 1.96 12.22 -1.44
C ILE A 115 1.99 10.82 -0.82
N LEU A 116 3.17 10.37 -0.38
CA LEU A 116 3.32 9.07 0.29
C LEU A 116 2.60 9.04 1.64
N ASP A 117 2.69 10.09 2.43
CA ASP A 117 1.99 10.20 3.71
C ASP A 117 1.64 11.64 4.03
N THR A 118 0.34 11.94 3.95
CA THR A 118 -0.23 13.25 4.27
C THR A 118 -0.12 13.61 5.76
N TRP A 119 0.22 12.66 6.63
CA TRP A 119 0.46 12.90 8.07
C TRP A 119 1.93 13.13 8.39
N GLY A 120 2.83 13.04 7.41
CA GLY A 120 4.25 13.38 7.57
C GLY A 120 5.12 12.30 8.23
N GLY A 121 4.68 11.04 8.20
CA GLY A 121 5.46 9.89 8.66
C GLY A 121 6.71 9.64 7.79
N ARG A 122 7.59 8.75 8.29
CA ARG A 122 8.83 8.37 7.60
C ARG A 122 8.96 6.86 7.53
N THR A 123 9.54 6.39 6.43
CA THR A 123 9.79 4.97 6.21
C THR A 123 11.07 4.52 6.92
N ASP A 124 11.02 3.33 7.49
CA ASP A 124 12.18 2.58 7.93
C ASP A 124 12.92 2.00 6.70
N PRO A 125 14.27 1.97 6.67
CA PRO A 125 15.04 1.43 5.55
C PRO A 125 14.75 -0.04 5.19
N ARG A 126 14.13 -0.81 6.09
CA ARG A 126 13.73 -2.21 5.85
C ARG A 126 12.44 -2.36 5.06
N PHE A 127 11.68 -1.29 4.85
CA PHE A 127 10.42 -1.32 4.12
C PHE A 127 10.60 -1.85 2.69
N GLY A 128 9.90 -2.92 2.34
CA GLY A 128 9.88 -3.49 0.98
C GLY A 128 11.23 -4.03 0.48
N THR A 129 12.18 -4.33 1.37
CA THR A 129 13.54 -4.79 0.96
C THR A 129 13.63 -6.29 0.70
N THR A 130 12.72 -7.07 1.29
CA THR A 130 12.59 -8.54 1.17
C THR A 130 11.46 -8.90 0.19
N GLY A 131 11.36 -10.17 -0.21
CA GLY A 131 10.29 -10.66 -1.08
C GLY A 131 10.73 -10.98 -2.51
N LYS A 132 11.99 -11.39 -2.71
CA LYS A 132 12.51 -11.77 -4.03
C LYS A 132 11.64 -12.86 -4.63
N ILE A 133 11.19 -12.66 -5.87
CA ILE A 133 10.42 -13.67 -6.59
C ILE A 133 11.40 -14.66 -7.21
N GLU A 134 11.25 -15.95 -6.87
CA GLU A 134 12.06 -17.02 -7.44
C GLU A 134 11.45 -17.50 -8.76
N THR A 135 12.29 -17.65 -9.78
CA THR A 135 11.89 -18.28 -11.04
C THR A 135 12.12 -19.77 -10.94
N VAL A 136 11.08 -20.56 -11.13
CA VAL A 136 11.23 -22.02 -11.30
C VAL A 136 11.85 -22.25 -12.68
N SER A 137 13.07 -22.79 -12.70
CA SER A 137 13.78 -23.23 -13.91
C SER A 137 13.32 -24.58 -14.39
#